data_AF-A0A3P6FBD0-F1
#
_entry.id   AF-A0A3P6FBD0-F1
#
_cell.length_a   1.000
_cell.length_b   1.000
_cell.length_c   1.000
_cell.angle_alpha   90.00
_cell.angle_beta   90.00
_cell.angle_gamma   90.00
#
_symmetry.space_group_name_H-M   'P 1'
#
loop_
_entity.id
_entity.type
_entity.pdbx_description
1 polymer ?
#
loop_
_entity_poly.entity_id
_entity_poly.type
_entity_poly.pdbx_seq_one_letter_code
_entity_poly.pdbx_strand_id
1 'polypeptide(L)'
;SFSSIFSVLDAKLAVFLWVIESMTSLKKNKVVFVSDFQDMVDVVLHPIHWPALQFQASELRVALQDLEVWNLQVVVRGSLRSVSFIAQSVNNLGLW
;
A
#
# COMPACT_ATOMS: atom_id res chain seq x y z
N SER A 1 -0.18 -7.78 -13.58
CA SER A 1 -0.82 -7.07 -14.70
C SER A 1 -1.66 -5.95 -14.13
N PHE A 2 -1.59 -4.72 -14.67
CA PHE A 2 -2.45 -3.61 -14.25
C PHE A 2 -3.83 -3.61 -14.93
N SER A 3 -4.10 -4.60 -15.79
CA SER A 3 -5.36 -4.76 -16.53
C SER A 3 -6.61 -4.93 -15.65
N SER A 4 -6.44 -5.18 -14.35
CA SER A 4 -7.52 -5.37 -13.36
C SER A 4 -7.68 -4.19 -12.41
N ILE A 5 -7.03 -3.04 -12.68
CA ILE A 5 -7.19 -1.82 -11.89
C ILE A 5 -8.22 -0.92 -12.57
N PHE A 6 -9.38 -0.78 -11.96
CA PHE A 6 -10.50 0.01 -12.50
C PHE A 6 -10.78 1.27 -11.70
N SER A 7 -10.18 1.40 -10.52
CA SER A 7 -10.36 2.55 -9.64
C SER A 7 -9.08 2.95 -8.91
N VAL A 8 -9.04 4.17 -8.39
CA VAL A 8 -7.97 4.62 -7.50
C VAL A 8 -7.89 3.73 -6.26
N LEU A 9 -9.02 3.23 -5.76
CA LEU A 9 -9.05 2.33 -4.61
C LEU A 9 -8.36 0.99 -4.94
N ASP A 10 -8.63 0.40 -6.11
CA ASP A 10 -7.97 -0.82 -6.56
C ASP A 10 -6.46 -0.59 -6.73
N ALA A 11 -6.07 0.57 -7.26
CA ALA A 11 -4.67 0.94 -7.40
C ALA A 11 -3.96 1.03 -6.05
N LYS A 12 -4.60 1.67 -5.06
CA LYS A 12 -4.03 1.77 -3.70
C LYS A 12 -3.88 0.38 -3.06
N LEU A 13 -4.91 -0.48 -3.18
CA LEU A 13 -4.85 -1.85 -2.66
C LEU A 13 -3.71 -2.64 -3.32
N ALA A 14 -3.63 -2.59 -4.66
CA ALA A 14 -2.59 -3.28 -5.41
C ALA A 14 -1.18 -2.83 -5.01
N VAL A 15 -0.96 -1.52 -4.82
CA VAL A 15 0.33 -0.98 -4.36
C VAL A 15 0.71 -1.55 -2.99
N PHE A 16 -0.21 -1.55 -2.03
CA PHE A 16 0.09 -2.10 -0.70
C PHE A 16 0.40 -3.60 -0.75
N LEU A 17 -0.43 -4.40 -1.42
CA LEU A 17 -0.21 -5.85 -1.54
C LEU A 17 1.14 -6.14 -2.20
N TRP A 18 1.46 -5.43 -3.28
CA TRP A 18 2.73 -5.60 -3.98
C TRP A 18 3.93 -5.26 -3.10
N VAL A 19 3.87 -4.15 -2.34
CA VAL A 19 4.96 -3.76 -1.44
C VAL A 19 5.13 -4.77 -0.29
N ILE A 20 4.04 -5.26 0.28
CA ILE A 20 4.09 -6.29 1.35
C ILE A 20 4.71 -7.58 0.81
N GLU A 21 4.21 -8.09 -0.33
CA GLU A 21 4.75 -9.28 -1.00
C GLU A 21 6.24 -9.10 -1.35
N SER A 22 6.62 -7.90 -1.81
CA SER A 22 8.01 -7.57 -2.12
C SER A 22 8.90 -7.67 -0.88
N MET A 23 8.46 -7.16 0.27
CA MET A 23 9.25 -7.26 1.50
C MET A 23 9.35 -8.72 1.97
N THR A 24 8.25 -9.47 1.94
CA THR A 24 8.21 -10.89 2.30
C THR A 24 9.14 -11.73 1.42
N SER A 25 9.08 -11.55 0.09
CA SER A 25 9.96 -12.27 -0.85
C SER A 25 11.45 -11.93 -0.67
N LEU A 26 11.75 -10.69 -0.26
CA LEU A 26 13.11 -10.25 0.11
C LEU A 26 13.52 -10.66 1.53
N LYS A 27 12.69 -11.44 2.24
CA LYS A 27 12.91 -11.88 3.63
C LYS A 27 13.11 -10.71 4.60
N LYS A 28 12.47 -9.58 4.32
CA LYS A 28 12.43 -8.40 5.20
C LYS A 28 11.19 -8.48 6.06
N ASN A 29 11.33 -9.06 7.25
CA ASN A 29 10.19 -9.38 8.12
C ASN A 29 9.94 -8.35 9.23
N LYS A 30 10.79 -7.30 9.32
CA LYS A 30 10.67 -6.19 10.26
C LYS A 30 10.60 -4.89 9.48
N VAL A 31 9.38 -4.37 9.28
CA VAL A 31 9.14 -3.33 8.27
C VAL A 31 8.28 -2.18 8.81
N VAL A 32 8.63 -0.96 8.44
CA VAL A 32 7.76 0.22 8.61
C VAL A 32 7.32 0.67 7.23
N PHE A 33 6.02 0.58 6.96
CA PHE A 33 5.43 1.10 5.74
C PHE A 33 4.93 2.53 5.98
N VAL A 34 5.26 3.43 5.08
CA VAL A 34 4.82 4.84 5.09
C VAL A 34 4.03 5.14 3.83
N SER A 35 2.93 5.86 3.95
CA SER A 35 2.03 6.19 2.84
C SER A 35 1.33 7.53 3.05
N ASP A 36 0.87 8.18 1.97
CA ASP A 36 -0.10 9.28 2.05
C ASP A 36 -1.55 8.82 1.84
N PHE A 37 -1.79 7.49 1.77
CA PHE A 37 -3.12 6.88 1.62
C PHE A 37 -3.80 6.69 2.98
N GLN A 38 -4.27 7.80 3.58
CA GLN A 38 -4.93 7.80 4.89
C GLN A 38 -6.06 6.76 4.99
N ASP A 39 -6.91 6.68 3.98
CA ASP A 39 -8.04 5.74 3.90
C ASP A 39 -7.60 4.28 4.04
N MET A 40 -6.53 3.89 3.35
CA MET A 40 -6.00 2.53 3.39
C MET A 40 -5.24 2.23 4.68
N VAL A 41 -4.60 3.23 5.29
CA VAL A 41 -3.99 3.03 6.60
C VAL A 41 -5.08 2.86 7.66
N ASP A 42 -6.11 3.70 7.63
CA ASP A 42 -7.20 3.65 8.59
C ASP A 42 -8.05 2.40 8.48
N VAL A 43 -8.25 1.83 7.27
CA VAL A 43 -9.01 0.58 7.15
C VAL A 43 -8.28 -0.61 7.80
N VAL A 44 -6.94 -0.60 7.79
CA VAL A 44 -6.12 -1.62 8.44
C VAL A 44 -6.10 -1.42 9.96
N LEU A 45 -5.95 -0.19 10.43
CA LEU A 45 -5.83 0.11 11.86
C LEU A 45 -7.19 0.17 12.58
N HIS A 46 -8.24 0.62 11.90
CA HIS A 46 -9.57 0.91 12.45
C HIS A 46 -10.70 0.36 11.55
N PRO A 47 -10.74 -0.96 11.27
CA PRO A 47 -11.67 -1.54 10.27
C PRO A 47 -13.14 -1.27 10.57
N ILE A 48 -13.53 -1.19 11.85
CA ILE A 48 -14.91 -0.99 12.27
C ILE A 48 -15.46 0.36 11.79
N HIS A 49 -14.60 1.36 11.62
CA HIS A 49 -15.00 2.69 11.13
C HIS A 49 -15.19 2.74 9.61
N TRP A 50 -14.80 1.67 8.89
CA TRP A 50 -14.79 1.62 7.43
C TRP A 50 -15.52 0.38 6.88
N PRO A 51 -16.82 0.23 7.12
CA PRO A 51 -17.59 -0.95 6.68
C PRO A 51 -17.64 -1.12 5.16
N ALA A 52 -17.55 -0.02 4.39
CA ALA A 52 -17.51 -0.09 2.93
C ALA A 52 -16.19 -0.65 2.36
N LEU A 53 -15.13 -0.71 3.18
CA LEU A 53 -13.79 -1.12 2.77
C LEU A 53 -13.35 -2.45 3.41
N GLN A 54 -14.29 -3.27 3.90
CA GLN A 54 -13.94 -4.53 4.59
C GLN A 54 -13.13 -5.48 3.71
N PHE A 55 -13.39 -5.51 2.40
CA PHE A 55 -12.63 -6.32 1.45
C PHE A 55 -11.15 -5.89 1.43
N GLN A 56 -10.88 -4.60 1.29
CA GLN A 56 -9.51 -4.06 1.32
C GLN A 56 -8.85 -4.36 2.66
N ALA A 57 -9.60 -4.21 3.76
CA ALA A 57 -9.12 -4.48 5.11
C ALA A 57 -8.71 -5.95 5.29
N SER A 58 -9.51 -6.90 4.78
CA SER A 58 -9.21 -8.33 4.91
C SER A 58 -8.01 -8.72 4.09
N GLU A 59 -7.92 -8.28 2.83
CA GLU A 59 -6.81 -8.59 1.93
C GLU A 59 -5.47 -8.11 2.52
N LEU A 60 -5.44 -6.86 3.01
CA LEU A 60 -4.23 -6.31 3.64
C LEU A 60 -3.86 -7.03 4.93
N ARG A 61 -4.82 -7.41 5.77
CA ARG A 61 -4.53 -8.16 6.99
C ARG A 61 -3.95 -9.53 6.70
N VAL A 62 -4.49 -10.24 5.71
CA VAL A 62 -3.94 -11.55 5.29
C VAL A 62 -2.51 -11.37 4.82
N ALA A 63 -2.22 -10.41 3.95
CA ALA A 63 -0.87 -10.17 3.46
C ALA A 63 0.12 -9.79 4.59
N LEU A 64 -0.31 -9.02 5.58
CA LEU A 64 0.52 -8.59 6.70
C LEU A 64 0.81 -9.70 7.73
N GLN A 65 0.05 -10.81 7.74
CA GLN A 65 0.25 -11.92 8.68
C GLN A 65 1.61 -12.61 8.52
N ASP A 66 2.21 -12.54 7.34
CA ASP A 66 3.50 -13.16 7.05
C ASP A 66 4.70 -12.37 7.60
N LEU A 67 4.49 -11.15 8.11
CA LEU A 67 5.55 -10.30 8.67
C LEU A 67 5.63 -10.47 10.20
N GLU A 68 6.87 -10.65 10.71
CA GLU A 68 7.13 -10.80 12.15
C GLU A 68 6.81 -9.52 12.93
N VAL A 69 7.26 -8.37 12.42
CA VAL A 69 7.03 -7.05 13.03
C VAL A 69 6.72 -6.07 11.92
N TRP A 70 5.59 -5.38 12.01
CA TRP A 70 5.26 -4.35 11.05
C TRP A 70 4.58 -3.16 11.70
N ASN A 71 4.71 -2.00 11.05
CA ASN A 71 3.95 -0.79 11.37
C ASN A 71 3.50 -0.10 10.08
N LEU A 72 2.36 0.56 10.14
CA LEU A 72 1.76 1.29 9.02
C LEU A 72 1.54 2.75 9.46
N GLN A 73 2.11 3.70 8.72
CA GLN A 73 2.07 5.12 9.10
C GLN A 73 1.58 5.99 7.95
N VAL A 74 0.73 6.96 8.29
CA VAL A 74 0.40 8.05 7.36
C VAL A 74 1.42 9.16 7.53
N VAL A 75 1.95 9.62 6.40
CA VAL A 75 2.84 10.78 6.33
C VAL A 75 2.29 11.81 5.34
N VAL A 76 2.64 13.08 5.56
CA VAL A 76 2.25 14.14 4.63
C VAL A 76 2.94 13.91 3.29
N ARG A 77 2.22 14.07 2.17
CA ARG A 77 2.73 13.87 0.81
C ARG A 77 4.06 14.57 0.52
N GLY A 78 4.29 15.75 1.11
CA GLY A 78 5.56 16.48 0.99
C GLY A 78 6.79 15.69 1.45
N SER A 79 6.61 14.79 2.42
CA SER A 79 7.66 13.89 2.93
C SER A 79 7.94 12.70 2.00
N LEU A 80 7.06 12.42 1.03
CA LEU A 80 7.18 11.34 0.04
C LEU A 80 7.60 11.86 -1.34
N ARG A 81 8.32 13.00 -1.38
CA ARG A 81 8.75 13.62 -2.64
C ARG A 81 9.59 12.68 -3.51
N SER A 82 10.46 11.87 -2.89
CA SER A 82 11.27 10.86 -3.59
C SER A 82 10.40 9.81 -4.29
N VAL A 83 9.37 9.31 -3.61
CA VAL A 83 8.39 8.36 -4.17
C VAL A 83 7.65 8.99 -5.35
N SER A 84 7.26 10.26 -5.21
CA SER A 84 6.61 11.02 -6.29
C SER A 84 7.51 11.12 -7.53
N PHE A 85 8.82 11.34 -7.36
CA PHE A 85 9.76 11.39 -8.48
C PHE A 85 9.93 10.03 -9.17
N ILE A 86 9.93 8.93 -8.43
CA ILE A 86 9.95 7.59 -9.03
C ILE A 86 8.70 7.39 -9.88
N ALA A 87 7.51 7.66 -9.33
CA ALA A 87 6.26 7.53 -10.06
C ALA A 87 6.24 8.42 -11.32
N GLN A 88 6.63 9.70 -11.20
CA GLN A 88 6.70 10.64 -12.33
C GLN A 88 7.70 10.19 -13.40
N SER A 89 8.83 9.63 -13.00
CA SER A 89 9.83 9.10 -13.94
C SER A 89 9.22 8.01 -14.81
N VAL A 90 8.54 7.02 -14.22
CA VAL A 90 7.88 5.95 -14.99
C VAL A 90 6.77 6.52 -15.90
N ASN A 91 6.03 7.52 -15.41
CA ASN A 91 5.04 8.26 -16.23
C ASN A 91 5.62 8.92 -17.46
N ASN A 92 6.70 9.65 -17.28
CA ASN A 92 7.29 10.42 -18.36
C ASN A 92 8.05 9.53 -19.35
N LEU A 93 8.51 8.35 -18.92
CA LEU A 93 9.19 7.37 -19.76
C LEU A 93 8.22 6.48 -20.56
N GLY A 94 6.90 6.54 -20.29
CA GLY A 94 5.90 5.73 -20.98
C GLY A 94 6.06 4.22 -20.78
N LEU A 95 6.58 3.79 -19.63
CA LEU A 95 6.90 2.38 -19.34
C LEU A 95 5.69 1.56 -18.85
N TRP A 96 4.52 1.76 -19.47
CA TRP A 96 3.27 1.05 -19.15
C TRP A 96 2.62 0.43 -20.37
#